data_AF-A0AAQ3Q3D6-F1
#
_entry.id   AF-A0AAQ3Q3D6-F1
#
_cell.length_a   1.000
_cell.length_b   1.000
_cell.length_c   1.000
_cell.angle_alpha   90.00
_cell.angle_beta   90.00
_cell.angle_gamma   90.00
#
_symmetry.space_group_name_H-M   'P 1'
#
loop_
_entity.id
_entity.type
_entity.pdbx_description
1 polymer ?
#
loop_
_entity_poly.entity_id
_entity_poly.type
_entity_poly.pdbx_seq_one_letter_code
_entity_poly.pdbx_strand_id
1 'polypeptide(L)'
;MIRGGSPMVYDQSRTAQFDVLPKYAAEMRWVDMPNCLCFHLCNAWEEPTTGEVVVIGSCMTPPDSVLNECNKCLKSILFTGEINKFIFDDSRYGGEPYFVPSDSNSTKEDNSYILTFMHDEKMLESKMLIVNAANMQLKPIVKLPSRVPYDFHGTFINSSGLQSQA
;
A
#
# COMPACT_ATOMS: atom_id res chain seq x y z
N MET A 1 -7.58 17.79 22.85
CA MET A 1 -9.05 17.95 22.69
C MET A 1 -9.65 19.04 23.57
N ILE A 2 -9.41 19.09 24.90
CA ILE A 2 -9.95 20.17 25.77
C ILE A 2 -9.56 21.59 25.29
N ARG A 3 -8.40 21.72 24.63
CA ARG A 3 -7.91 22.98 24.04
C ARG A 3 -8.27 23.18 22.55
N GLY A 4 -9.17 22.37 21.98
CA GLY A 4 -9.64 22.50 20.59
C GLY A 4 -8.68 22.01 19.49
N GLY A 5 -7.43 21.65 19.80
CA GLY A 5 -6.48 21.08 18.83
C GLY A 5 -6.64 19.57 18.58
N SER A 6 -6.02 19.10 17.49
CA SER A 6 -5.94 17.67 17.12
C SER A 6 -5.51 16.81 18.31
N PRO A 7 -6.15 15.65 18.55
CA PRO A 7 -5.69 14.70 19.56
C PRO A 7 -4.42 13.95 19.14
N MET A 8 -4.07 13.94 17.85
CA MET A 8 -2.89 13.27 17.32
C MET A 8 -1.78 14.30 17.10
N VAL A 9 -0.64 14.09 17.75
CA VAL A 9 0.52 14.99 17.68
C VAL A 9 1.77 14.14 17.54
N TYR A 10 2.70 14.57 16.69
CA TYR A 10 4.02 13.96 16.61
C TYR A 10 4.92 14.44 17.76
N ASP A 11 5.35 13.49 18.60
CA ASP A 11 6.27 13.75 19.72
C ASP A 11 7.72 13.58 19.26
N GLN A 12 8.40 14.71 19.05
CA GLN A 12 9.81 14.75 18.62
C GLN A 12 10.79 14.25 19.69
N SER A 13 10.36 14.09 20.96
CA SER A 13 11.21 13.54 22.02
C SER A 13 11.28 12.02 21.99
N ARG A 14 10.46 11.36 21.16
CA ARG A 14 10.38 9.90 21.03
C ARG A 14 11.16 9.42 19.81
N THR A 15 11.97 8.39 20.00
CA THR A 15 12.56 7.61 18.90
C THR A 15 11.55 6.57 18.43
N ALA A 16 11.25 6.55 17.13
CA ALA A 16 10.44 5.48 16.54
C ALA A 16 11.22 4.16 16.58
N GLN A 17 10.51 3.05 16.78
CA GLN A 17 11.09 1.72 16.93
C GLN A 17 10.32 0.73 16.05
N PHE A 18 11.04 -0.29 15.57
CA PHE A 18 10.47 -1.50 14.99
C PHE A 18 10.70 -2.67 15.91
N ASP A 19 9.64 -3.43 16.14
CA ASP A 19 9.65 -4.50 17.12
C ASP A 19 9.50 -5.85 16.44
N VAL A 20 10.45 -6.74 16.70
CA VAL A 20 10.42 -8.10 16.19
C VAL A 20 10.02 -9.03 17.32
N LEU A 21 8.81 -9.56 17.22
CA LEU A 21 8.26 -10.57 18.13
C LEU A 21 8.09 -11.89 17.38
N PRO A 22 8.77 -12.98 17.80
CA PRO A 22 8.52 -14.29 17.22
C PRO A 22 7.07 -14.72 17.43
N LYS A 23 6.45 -15.32 16.40
CA LYS A 23 5.01 -15.64 16.36
C LYS A 23 4.50 -16.45 17.56
N TYR A 24 5.37 -17.22 18.20
CA TYR A 24 5.04 -18.12 19.30
C TYR A 24 5.86 -17.86 20.57
N ALA A 25 6.50 -16.70 20.68
CA ALA A 25 7.27 -16.30 21.87
C ALA A 25 6.65 -15.09 22.56
N ALA A 26 7.09 -14.83 23.78
CA ALA A 26 6.71 -13.65 24.56
C ALA A 26 7.80 -12.58 24.58
N GLU A 27 9.00 -12.89 24.08
CA GLU A 27 10.15 -11.98 24.12
C GLU A 27 10.29 -11.21 22.81
N MET A 28 10.32 -9.88 22.93
CA MET A 28 10.38 -8.93 21.84
C MET A 28 11.77 -8.31 21.74
N ARG A 29 12.24 -8.09 20.51
CA ARG A 29 13.48 -7.36 20.22
C ARG A 29 13.16 -6.01 19.60
N TRP A 30 13.72 -4.95 20.16
CA TRP A 30 13.48 -3.57 19.76
C TRP A 30 14.62 -3.06 18.88
N VAL A 31 14.28 -2.40 17.78
CA VAL A 31 15.26 -1.77 16.87
C VAL A 31 14.91 -0.30 16.70
N ASP A 32 15.84 0.58 17.10
CA ASP A 32 15.66 2.02 16.96
C ASP A 32 15.73 2.46 15.49
N MET A 33 14.73 3.24 15.08
CA MET A 33 14.59 3.82 13.74
C MET A 33 14.26 5.31 13.84
N PRO A 34 15.25 6.17 14.17
CA PRO A 34 15.01 7.59 14.36
C PRO A 34 14.49 8.26 13.07
N ASN A 35 13.57 9.21 13.24
CA ASN A 35 12.96 10.00 12.14
C ASN A 35 12.21 9.21 11.07
N CYS A 36 11.73 8.02 11.42
CA CYS A 36 10.92 7.18 10.53
C CYS A 36 9.45 7.19 10.97
N LEU A 37 8.53 7.52 10.07
CA LEU A 37 7.10 7.26 10.22
C LEU A 37 6.62 6.51 8.99
N CYS A 38 6.24 5.25 9.15
CA CYS A 38 5.65 4.47 8.08
C CYS A 38 4.13 4.36 8.31
N PHE A 39 3.34 4.75 7.32
CA PHE A 39 1.87 4.65 7.40
C PHE A 39 1.40 3.26 6.98
N HIS A 40 2.09 2.67 5.99
CA HIS A 40 1.84 1.33 5.49
C HIS A 40 3.14 0.56 5.34
N LEU A 41 3.13 -0.69 5.77
CA LEU A 41 4.16 -1.68 5.49
C LEU A 41 3.60 -2.63 4.44
N CYS A 42 4.31 -2.77 3.32
CA CYS A 42 3.87 -3.59 2.20
C CYS A 42 4.16 -5.07 2.44
N ASN A 43 5.40 -5.39 2.87
CA ASN A 43 5.80 -6.76 3.15
C ASN A 43 7.02 -6.81 4.08
N ALA A 44 7.24 -7.94 4.72
CA ALA A 44 8.46 -8.22 5.47
C ALA A 44 8.86 -9.70 5.35
N TRP A 45 10.17 -9.97 5.32
CA TRP A 45 10.70 -11.34 5.26
C TRP A 45 12.04 -11.45 5.98
N GLU A 46 12.44 -12.68 6.29
CA GLU A 46 13.77 -12.99 6.81
C GLU A 46 14.71 -13.26 5.61
N GLU A 47 15.81 -12.52 5.52
CA GLU A 47 16.84 -12.74 4.53
C GLU A 47 17.70 -13.94 4.96
N PRO A 48 17.66 -15.10 4.27
CA PRO A 48 18.31 -16.30 4.76
C PRO A 48 19.84 -16.18 4.84
N THR A 49 20.43 -15.31 4.03
CA THR A 49 21.88 -15.15 3.95
C THR A 49 22.46 -14.30 5.09
N THR A 50 21.76 -13.25 5.51
CA THR A 50 22.20 -12.33 6.57
C THR A 50 21.54 -12.62 7.92
N GLY A 51 20.39 -13.29 7.93
CA GLY A 51 19.55 -13.48 9.11
C GLY A 51 18.81 -12.20 9.54
N GLU A 52 18.82 -11.17 8.69
CA GLU A 52 18.13 -9.91 8.95
C GLU A 52 16.64 -10.01 8.60
N VAL A 53 15.81 -9.21 9.29
CA VAL A 53 14.42 -8.99 8.88
C VAL A 53 14.39 -7.78 7.95
N VAL A 54 14.01 -8.01 6.69
CA VAL A 54 13.80 -6.96 5.70
C VAL A 54 12.35 -6.52 5.74
N VAL A 55 12.11 -5.21 5.82
CA VAL A 55 10.77 -4.61 5.81
C VAL A 55 10.69 -3.61 4.66
N ILE A 56 9.71 -3.79 3.76
CA ILE A 56 9.36 -2.83 2.72
C ILE A 56 8.10 -2.08 3.15
N GLY A 57 8.14 -0.76 3.10
CA GLY A 57 6.99 0.09 3.39
C GLY A 57 7.12 1.48 2.78
N SER A 58 6.06 2.27 2.94
CA SER A 58 6.04 3.69 2.59
C SER A 58 6.27 4.51 3.84
N CYS A 59 7.42 5.17 3.91
CA CYS A 59 7.85 5.93 5.07
C CYS A 59 8.09 7.40 4.71
N MET A 60 7.77 8.28 5.65
CA MET A 60 7.87 9.72 5.51
C MET A 60 8.89 10.25 6.50
N THR A 61 9.84 11.03 5.98
CA THR A 61 10.89 11.65 6.77
C THR A 61 11.06 13.12 6.35
N PRO A 62 10.96 14.09 7.27
CA PRO A 62 10.60 13.94 8.69
C PRO A 62 9.06 13.80 8.91
N PRO A 63 8.60 13.08 9.95
CA PRO A 63 7.17 12.86 10.23
C PRO A 63 6.35 14.14 10.53
N ASP A 64 7.01 15.19 11.00
CA ASP A 64 6.42 16.49 11.33
C ASP A 64 5.76 17.19 10.12
N SER A 65 6.17 16.82 8.90
CA SER A 65 5.63 17.36 7.65
C SER A 65 4.18 16.96 7.38
N VAL A 66 3.68 15.89 8.02
CA VAL A 66 2.30 15.41 7.87
C VAL A 66 1.43 15.81 9.05
N LEU A 67 1.96 15.66 10.26
CA LEU A 67 1.16 15.72 11.48
C LEU A 67 1.11 17.12 12.11
N ASN A 68 2.07 18.00 11.81
CA ASN A 68 2.23 19.28 12.48
C ASN A 68 2.25 20.49 11.51
N GLU A 69 1.65 20.37 10.32
CA GLU A 69 1.55 21.47 9.32
C GLU A 69 2.91 22.16 9.05
N CYS A 70 3.97 21.37 8.83
CA CYS A 70 5.31 21.89 8.59
C CYS A 70 5.60 22.07 7.09
N ASN A 71 6.04 23.26 6.66
CA ASN A 71 6.44 23.57 5.27
C ASN A 71 7.79 22.93 4.84
N LYS A 72 8.21 21.83 5.45
CA LYS A 72 9.46 21.14 5.08
C LYS A 72 9.21 20.22 3.88
N CYS A 73 10.19 20.18 2.97
CA CYS A 73 10.11 19.34 1.78
C CYS A 73 10.25 17.86 2.18
N LEU A 74 9.22 17.07 1.89
CA LEU A 74 9.22 15.62 2.11
C LEU A 74 10.31 14.98 1.25
N LYS A 75 11.21 14.21 1.88
CA LYS A 75 12.11 13.32 1.13
C LYS A 75 11.43 11.96 1.00
N SER A 76 11.08 11.59 -0.23
CA SER A 76 10.64 10.24 -0.58
C SER A 76 11.77 9.51 -1.31
N ILE A 77 12.22 8.39 -0.75
CA ILE A 77 13.06 7.43 -1.49
C ILE A 77 12.12 6.31 -1.93
N LEU A 78 11.63 6.41 -3.17
CA LEU A 78 10.95 5.30 -3.83
C LEU A 78 12.05 4.32 -4.26
N PHE A 79 12.06 3.13 -3.67
CA PHE A 79 12.67 1.88 -4.15
C PHE A 79 13.75 1.97 -5.25
N THR A 80 14.95 1.43 -5.00
CA THR A 80 16.10 1.48 -5.94
C THR A 80 16.02 0.51 -7.13
N GLY A 81 14.87 -0.11 -7.40
CA GLY A 81 14.69 -1.03 -8.52
C GLY A 81 14.00 -0.43 -9.75
N GLU A 82 13.81 -1.25 -10.78
CA GLU A 82 13.08 -0.87 -11.99
C GLU A 82 11.58 -0.73 -11.71
N ILE A 83 10.95 0.32 -12.26
CA ILE A 83 9.53 0.61 -12.06
C ILE A 83 8.83 0.67 -13.41
N ASN A 84 7.93 -0.28 -13.65
CA ASN A 84 6.96 -0.23 -14.75
C ASN A 84 5.68 0.45 -14.27
N LYS A 85 5.24 1.49 -15.01
CA LYS A 85 4.11 2.34 -14.61
C LYS A 85 2.93 2.19 -15.56
N PHE A 86 1.74 2.04 -15.00
CA PHE A 86 0.48 2.28 -15.70
C PHE A 86 -0.02 3.67 -15.31
N ILE A 87 -0.04 4.62 -16.26
CA ILE A 87 -0.40 6.02 -16.01
C ILE A 87 -1.80 6.27 -16.53
N PHE A 88 -2.66 6.88 -15.71
CA PHE A 88 -3.98 7.34 -16.15
C PHE A 88 -3.87 8.62 -16.97
N ASP A 89 -4.76 8.78 -17.95
CA ASP A 89 -4.90 10.04 -18.70
C ASP A 89 -5.36 11.19 -17.78
N ASP A 90 -5.23 12.43 -18.26
CA ASP A 90 -5.58 13.65 -17.53
C ASP A 90 -7.00 13.62 -16.93
N SER A 91 -7.09 13.99 -15.65
CA SER A 91 -8.33 14.05 -14.85
C SER A 91 -8.97 12.68 -14.57
N ARG A 92 -8.16 11.62 -14.58
CA ARG A 92 -8.56 10.29 -14.13
C ARG A 92 -7.73 9.89 -12.93
N TYR A 93 -8.42 9.41 -11.90
CA TYR A 93 -7.80 9.08 -10.61
C TYR A 93 -8.35 7.75 -10.11
N GLY A 94 -7.53 7.01 -9.38
CA GLY A 94 -7.91 5.72 -8.80
C GLY A 94 -7.63 5.65 -7.31
N GLY A 95 -7.70 4.44 -6.79
CA GLY A 95 -7.40 4.12 -5.39
C GLY A 95 -6.40 2.97 -5.29
N GLU A 96 -6.51 2.19 -4.22
CA GLU A 96 -5.67 1.02 -3.99
C GLU A 96 -5.75 0.01 -5.16
N PRO A 97 -4.61 -0.46 -5.70
CA PRO A 97 -4.58 -1.57 -6.65
C PRO A 97 -4.64 -2.93 -5.93
N TYR A 98 -5.45 -3.84 -6.44
CA TYR A 98 -5.57 -5.21 -5.94
C TYR A 98 -4.80 -6.18 -6.83
N PHE A 99 -3.84 -6.88 -6.24
CA PHE A 99 -3.12 -7.95 -6.92
C PHE A 99 -3.90 -9.27 -6.83
N VAL A 100 -4.29 -9.81 -7.98
CA VAL A 100 -5.10 -11.02 -8.10
C VAL A 100 -4.33 -12.08 -8.88
N PRO A 101 -3.83 -13.14 -8.21
CA PRO A 101 -3.13 -14.24 -8.87
C PRO A 101 -4.00 -14.89 -9.95
N SER A 102 -3.43 -15.17 -11.12
CA SER A 102 -4.18 -15.73 -12.26
C SER A 102 -4.32 -17.25 -12.23
N ASP A 103 -3.33 -17.95 -11.68
CA ASP A 103 -3.29 -19.41 -11.55
C ASP A 103 -2.49 -19.77 -10.30
N SER A 104 -3.04 -20.67 -9.47
CA SER A 104 -2.36 -21.19 -8.28
C SER A 104 -1.13 -22.05 -8.62
N ASN A 105 -1.01 -22.53 -9.87
CA ASN A 105 0.08 -23.40 -10.31
C ASN A 105 1.24 -22.64 -10.96
N SER A 106 1.13 -21.33 -11.16
CA SER A 106 2.22 -20.57 -11.74
C SER A 106 3.37 -20.40 -10.75
N THR A 107 4.59 -20.59 -11.23
CA THR A 107 5.82 -20.35 -10.46
C THR A 107 6.32 -18.91 -10.55
N LYS A 108 5.70 -18.09 -11.40
CA LYS A 108 6.05 -16.68 -11.57
C LYS A 108 5.24 -15.82 -10.62
N GLU A 109 5.93 -15.05 -9.77
CA GLU A 109 5.34 -14.14 -8.80
C GLU A 109 4.37 -13.17 -9.46
N ASP A 110 4.74 -12.61 -10.61
CA ASP A 110 4.00 -11.58 -11.35
C ASP A 110 2.94 -12.11 -12.33
N ASN A 111 2.66 -13.42 -12.34
CA ASN A 111 1.62 -13.99 -13.20
C ASN A 111 0.22 -13.74 -12.63
N SER A 112 -0.19 -12.49 -12.66
CA SER A 112 -1.39 -11.99 -12.01
C SER A 112 -2.02 -10.84 -12.77
N TYR A 113 -3.13 -10.36 -12.22
CA TYR A 113 -3.81 -9.16 -12.66
C TYR A 113 -3.83 -8.13 -11.54
N ILE A 114 -3.69 -6.86 -11.91
CA ILE A 114 -3.98 -5.73 -11.05
C ILE A 114 -5.39 -5.25 -11.37
N LEU A 115 -6.26 -5.23 -10.37
CA LEU A 115 -7.58 -4.63 -10.44
C LEU A 115 -7.54 -3.27 -9.75
N THR A 116 -8.13 -2.24 -10.34
CA THR A 116 -8.27 -0.95 -9.67
C THR A 116 -9.49 -0.20 -10.18
N PHE A 117 -10.12 0.58 -9.32
CA PHE A 117 -11.15 1.53 -9.72
C PHE A 117 -10.49 2.80 -10.25
N MET A 118 -11.02 3.30 -11.37
CA MET A 118 -10.67 4.59 -11.93
C MET A 118 -11.94 5.44 -12.06
N HIS A 119 -11.87 6.67 -11.58
CA HIS A 119 -12.87 7.70 -11.73
C HIS A 119 -12.38 8.74 -12.73
N ASP A 120 -13.19 9.01 -13.76
CA ASP A 120 -12.98 10.08 -14.72
C ASP A 120 -13.76 11.32 -14.27
N GLU A 121 -13.07 12.37 -13.84
CA GLU A 121 -13.71 13.58 -13.33
C GLU A 121 -14.37 14.42 -14.41
N LYS A 122 -13.97 14.25 -15.68
CA LYS A 122 -14.58 14.98 -16.82
C LYS A 122 -15.92 14.37 -17.18
N MET A 123 -16.00 13.04 -17.22
CA MET A 123 -17.21 12.30 -17.57
C MET A 123 -18.08 11.97 -16.34
N LEU A 124 -17.54 12.13 -15.13
CA LEU A 124 -18.15 11.72 -13.85
C LEU A 124 -18.52 10.23 -13.80
N GLU A 125 -17.75 9.40 -14.50
CA GLU A 125 -17.95 7.95 -14.59
C GLU A 125 -16.86 7.19 -13.81
N SER A 126 -17.19 5.97 -13.37
CA SER A 126 -16.23 5.04 -12.77
C SER A 126 -16.12 3.76 -13.58
N LYS A 127 -14.91 3.21 -13.64
CA LYS A 127 -14.58 1.98 -14.37
C LYS A 127 -13.70 1.11 -13.47
N MET A 128 -13.83 -0.20 -13.59
CA MET A 128 -12.86 -1.14 -13.04
C MET A 128 -11.88 -1.53 -14.16
N LEU A 129 -10.61 -1.22 -13.93
CA LEU A 129 -9.52 -1.57 -14.83
C LEU A 129 -8.97 -2.94 -14.44
N ILE A 130 -8.60 -3.71 -15.45
CA ILE A 130 -7.91 -4.99 -15.30
C ILE A 130 -6.59 -4.83 -16.05
N VAL A 131 -5.46 -4.95 -15.36
CA VAL A 131 -4.13 -4.75 -15.92
C VAL A 131 -3.33 -6.03 -15.71
N ASN A 132 -2.59 -6.50 -16.72
CA ASN A 132 -1.67 -7.62 -16.53
C ASN A 132 -0.44 -7.16 -15.73
N ALA A 133 -0.14 -7.83 -14.62
CA ALA A 133 0.91 -7.38 -13.70
C ALA A 133 2.34 -7.61 -14.23
N ALA A 134 2.55 -8.56 -15.13
CA ALA A 134 3.87 -8.83 -15.69
C ALA A 134 4.33 -7.76 -16.70
N ASN A 135 3.39 -7.13 -17.40
CA ASN A 135 3.71 -6.21 -18.51
C ASN A 135 2.95 -4.87 -18.50
N MET A 136 2.17 -4.59 -17.46
CA MET A 136 1.35 -3.38 -17.30
C MET A 136 0.38 -3.11 -18.46
N GLN A 137 0.00 -4.13 -19.25
CA GLN A 137 -0.94 -3.95 -20.35
C GLN A 137 -2.39 -4.01 -19.85
N LEU A 138 -3.19 -3.03 -20.29
CA LEU A 138 -4.62 -2.96 -20.03
C LEU A 138 -5.37 -4.09 -20.75
N LYS A 139 -6.21 -4.80 -20.00
CA LYS A 139 -7.20 -5.77 -20.48
C LYS A 139 -8.58 -5.11 -20.60
N PRO A 140 -9.63 -5.81 -21.05
CA PRO A 140 -10.96 -5.20 -21.19
C PRO A 140 -11.43 -4.50 -19.92
N ILE A 141 -11.96 -3.29 -20.09
CA ILE A 141 -12.44 -2.44 -19.00
C ILE A 141 -13.87 -2.82 -18.64
N VAL A 142 -14.16 -2.90 -17.34
CA VAL A 142 -15.53 -3.08 -16.84
C VAL A 142 -16.14 -1.72 -16.54
N LYS A 143 -17.24 -1.39 -17.22
CA LYS A 143 -18.03 -0.18 -16.93
C LYS A 143 -18.90 -0.43 -15.70
N LEU A 144 -18.95 0.56 -14.80
CA LEU A 144 -19.77 0.47 -13.60
C LEU A 144 -21.06 1.26 -13.79
N PRO A 145 -22.19 0.82 -13.19
CA PRO A 145 -23.48 1.48 -13.35
C PRO A 145 -23.57 2.80 -12.58
N SER A 146 -22.63 3.07 -11.67
CA SER A 146 -22.60 4.24 -10.81
C SER A 146 -21.17 4.64 -10.46
N ARG A 147 -21.03 5.85 -9.91
CA ARG A 147 -19.76 6.34 -9.37
C ARG A 147 -19.32 5.50 -8.17
N VAL A 148 -18.07 5.07 -8.20
CA VAL A 148 -17.35 4.54 -7.04
C VAL A 148 -16.53 5.69 -6.45
N PRO A 149 -16.80 6.13 -5.20
CA PRO A 149 -16.02 7.16 -4.53
C PRO A 149 -14.62 6.65 -4.16
N TYR A 150 -13.72 7.57 -3.83
CA TYR A 150 -12.41 7.22 -3.30
C TYR A 150 -12.55 6.53 -1.95
N ASP A 151 -11.73 5.51 -1.73
CA ASP A 151 -11.81 4.63 -0.57
C ASP A 151 -10.40 4.37 0.00
N PHE A 152 -10.34 3.55 1.04
CA PHE A 152 -9.12 3.13 1.72
C PHE A 152 -8.62 1.79 1.15
N HIS A 153 -8.96 0.69 1.83
CA HIS A 153 -8.45 -0.64 1.53
C HIS A 153 -9.55 -1.56 1.03
N GLY A 154 -9.21 -2.46 0.13
CA GLY A 154 -10.08 -3.55 -0.30
C GLY A 154 -9.38 -4.90 -0.31
N THR A 155 -10.14 -5.94 -0.63
CA THR A 155 -9.63 -7.30 -0.70
C THR A 155 -10.30 -8.05 -1.85
N PHE A 156 -9.66 -9.13 -2.28
CA PHE A 156 -10.19 -10.04 -3.27
C PHE A 156 -10.48 -11.40 -2.62
N ILE A 157 -11.70 -11.91 -2.81
CA ILE A 157 -12.10 -13.23 -2.34
C ILE A 157 -12.33 -14.11 -3.57
N ASN A 158 -11.56 -15.21 -3.66
CA ASN A 158 -11.74 -16.18 -4.73
C ASN A 158 -13.00 -17.05 -4.50
N SER A 159 -13.44 -17.77 -5.53
CA SER A 159 -14.66 -18.57 -5.47
C SER A 159 -14.62 -19.67 -4.41
N SER A 160 -13.47 -20.32 -4.21
CA SER A 160 -13.30 -21.36 -3.17
C SER A 160 -13.35 -20.77 -1.77
N GLY A 161 -12.74 -19.61 -1.53
CA GLY A 161 -12.83 -18.87 -0.28
C GLY A 161 -14.27 -18.49 0.04
N LEU A 162 -15.02 -17.99 -0.95
CA LEU A 162 -16.43 -17.67 -0.78
C LEU A 162 -17.29 -18.90 -0.45
N GLN A 163 -17.00 -20.06 -1.06
CA GLN A 163 -17.70 -21.32 -0.76
C GLN A 163 -17.48 -21.80 0.67
N SER A 164 -16.33 -21.50 1.27
CA SER A 164 -16.02 -21.87 2.66
C SER A 164 -16.71 -21.00 3.71
N GLN A 165 -17.51 -19.98 3.30
CA GLN A 165 -18.16 -19.03 4.20
C GLN A 165 -19.45 -19.58 4.87
N ALA A 166 -19.49 -20.87 5.20
CA ALA A 166 -20.65 -21.54 5.79
C ALA A 166 -20.60 -21.59 7.33
#